data_AF-A0A8H7V818-F1
#
_entry.id   AF-A0A8H7V818-F1
#
_cell.length_a   1.000
_cell.length_b   1.000
_cell.length_c   1.000
_cell.angle_alpha   90.00
_cell.angle_beta   90.00
_cell.angle_gamma   90.00
#
_symmetry.space_group_name_H-M   'P 1'
#
loop_
_entity.id
_entity.type
_entity.pdbx_description
1 polymer ?
#
loop_
_entity_poly.entity_id
_entity_poly.type
_entity_poly.pdbx_seq_one_letter_code
_entity_poly.pdbx_strand_id
1 'polypeptide(L)'
;MNYQNRIKNRIPIFKTTEHQGINRKIGTSHSFYMNKPSEYLKHTIADPVIAPKFTASPDFSSDELMNLQQGDKWKYHPMFQHPMIAMPRGQDFWLGDAVQFTDSISSNHLLLIDQFMTKKTGMAYLMYARGFDVFSGNNFNENQIRRSSSSVKKFGVSAYKIDILADLLTTPVDKSSDVFDDEGCIFDKDSEAQLIVVKDHLDLRRSDLWFNRSFVEKFKRRKANNSLMKVVNVPMTMFSDDTSGNRSKQYNKYDSFLMVPAALPIEETHARESHYFICTSNKVLSAVEMLPPLVDDFCALEERIEMYSAQHGKYVLVVAPLLFISGDNPRHSQLAMHKGTSSSCYCRKCLMPTPANPNRRRKDNKVPLHPVVHEGHPPRTLVYLRQFNAAEDGSEERLLGDKLSFTKNGSEELLRLESFDPTLDTPAEMLHCIPLGVMRYLVTLMVKSNLLNASEKGRIQAFLTNYRISKAFSRSFRNELKHCGSFVGRDFKQLMQVLPMGLRILFGHNNNRLEPLVSSFVCLGRLAS
;
A
#
# COMPACT_ATOMS: atom_id res chain seq x y z
N MET A 1 -2.98 -28.85 7.67
CA MET A 1 -4.08 -27.88 7.85
C MET A 1 -5.31 -28.44 7.14
N ASN A 2 -6.30 -29.03 7.85
CA ASN A 2 -7.41 -29.81 7.23
C ASN A 2 -8.51 -28.96 6.54
N TYR A 3 -8.22 -27.71 6.16
CA TYR A 3 -9.22 -26.84 5.54
C TYR A 3 -9.62 -27.34 4.14
N GLN A 4 -8.68 -28.00 3.45
CA GLN A 4 -8.87 -28.61 2.13
C GLN A 4 -9.97 -29.70 2.12
N ASN A 5 -10.18 -30.37 3.25
CA ASN A 5 -11.18 -31.45 3.37
C ASN A 5 -12.57 -30.93 3.78
N ARG A 6 -12.76 -29.60 3.89
CA ARG A 6 -14.06 -29.04 4.26
C ARG A 6 -14.94 -28.91 3.02
N ILE A 7 -16.12 -29.52 3.05
CA ILE A 7 -17.13 -29.50 1.96
C ILE A 7 -17.49 -28.08 1.50
N LYS A 8 -17.39 -27.07 2.38
CA LYS A 8 -17.67 -25.66 2.07
C LYS A 8 -16.46 -24.87 1.57
N ASN A 9 -15.28 -25.48 1.48
CA ASN A 9 -14.07 -24.78 1.08
C ASN A 9 -14.06 -24.58 -0.44
N ARG A 10 -14.14 -23.32 -0.88
CA ARG A 10 -14.05 -22.94 -2.30
C ARG A 10 -12.67 -22.40 -2.68
N ILE A 11 -11.71 -22.40 -1.75
CA ILE A 11 -10.35 -21.91 -2.01
C ILE A 11 -9.64 -22.91 -2.92
N PRO A 12 -9.11 -22.49 -4.08
CA PRO A 12 -8.38 -23.37 -4.98
C PRO A 12 -7.17 -24.00 -4.26
N ILE A 13 -6.84 -25.24 -4.63
CA ILE A 13 -5.68 -25.95 -4.10
C ILE A 13 -4.50 -25.65 -5.02
N PHE A 14 -3.50 -24.95 -4.49
CA PHE A 14 -2.30 -24.58 -5.22
C PHE A 14 -1.18 -25.59 -4.95
N LYS A 15 -0.29 -25.76 -5.92
CA LYS A 15 0.92 -26.57 -5.73
C LYS A 15 1.84 -25.83 -4.75
N THR A 16 1.73 -26.19 -3.48
CA THR A 16 2.64 -25.69 -2.45
C THR A 16 4.06 -26.16 -2.75
N THR A 17 5.02 -25.25 -2.66
CA THR A 17 6.44 -25.52 -2.92
C THR A 17 7.24 -25.43 -1.63
N GLU A 18 8.26 -26.27 -1.49
CA GLU A 18 9.18 -26.26 -0.35
C GLU A 18 10.31 -25.25 -0.61
N HIS A 19 10.65 -24.47 0.41
CA HIS A 19 11.70 -23.47 0.40
C HIS A 19 12.54 -23.56 1.67
N GLN A 20 13.76 -23.03 1.62
CA GLN A 20 14.65 -22.98 2.77
C GLN A 20 14.69 -21.56 3.35
N GLY A 21 14.64 -21.47 4.68
CA GLY A 21 14.95 -20.25 5.43
C GLY A 21 16.05 -20.52 6.45
N ILE A 22 16.91 -19.53 6.68
CA ILE A 22 18.01 -19.65 7.64
C ILE A 22 17.57 -19.02 8.95
N ASN A 23 17.56 -19.80 10.04
CA ASN A 23 17.36 -19.26 11.38
C ASN A 23 18.60 -18.47 11.79
N ARG A 24 18.49 -17.15 11.88
CA ARG A 24 19.59 -16.22 12.18
C ARG A 24 20.11 -16.34 13.61
N LYS A 25 19.36 -16.96 14.53
CA LYS A 25 19.82 -17.17 15.92
C LYS A 25 20.70 -18.39 16.07
N ILE A 26 20.42 -19.46 15.32
CA ILE A 26 21.10 -20.77 15.46
C ILE A 26 21.99 -21.06 14.23
N GLY A 27 21.80 -20.34 13.12
CA GLY A 27 22.54 -20.53 11.86
C GLY A 27 22.07 -21.73 11.05
N THR A 28 20.96 -22.37 11.43
CA THR A 28 20.47 -23.60 10.81
C THR A 28 19.45 -23.33 9.70
N SER A 29 19.56 -24.06 8.60
CA SER A 29 18.55 -24.07 7.53
C SER A 29 17.33 -24.88 7.96
N HIS A 30 16.14 -24.36 7.68
CA HIS A 30 14.89 -25.05 7.90
C HIS A 30 13.98 -24.94 6.69
N SER A 31 13.36 -26.05 6.33
CA SER A 31 12.32 -26.08 5.32
C SER A 31 11.05 -25.39 5.82
N PHE A 32 10.41 -24.63 4.93
CA PHE A 32 9.03 -24.21 5.08
C PHE A 32 8.32 -24.28 3.72
N TYR A 33 7.00 -24.17 3.77
CA TYR A 33 6.16 -24.35 2.59
C TYR A 33 5.50 -23.04 2.20
N MET A 34 5.51 -22.74 0.90
CA MET A 34 4.97 -21.52 0.33
C MET A 34 4.07 -21.80 -0.86
N ASN A 35 2.88 -21.20 -0.84
CA ASN A 35 2.07 -20.98 -2.03
C ASN A 35 2.53 -19.67 -2.65
N LYS A 36 3.10 -19.74 -3.86
CA LYS A 36 3.68 -18.57 -4.52
C LYS A 36 2.59 -17.53 -4.83
N PRO A 37 2.81 -16.24 -4.50
CA PRO A 37 1.94 -15.16 -4.92
C PRO A 37 1.61 -15.16 -6.43
N SER A 38 2.61 -15.47 -7.27
CA SER A 38 2.45 -15.57 -8.71
C SER A 38 1.45 -16.65 -9.15
N GLU A 39 1.44 -17.80 -8.48
CA GLU A 39 0.47 -18.88 -8.75
C GLU A 39 -0.94 -18.47 -8.30
N TYR A 40 -1.08 -17.82 -7.14
CA TYR A 40 -2.38 -17.26 -6.74
C TYR A 40 -2.93 -16.31 -7.81
N LEU A 41 -2.10 -15.36 -8.24
CA LEU A 41 -2.51 -14.37 -9.23
C LEU A 41 -2.85 -15.00 -10.58
N LYS A 42 -2.08 -16.00 -11.02
CA LYS A 42 -2.34 -16.75 -12.26
C LYS A 42 -3.71 -17.41 -12.27
N HIS A 43 -4.15 -17.95 -11.13
CA HIS A 43 -5.50 -18.49 -11.01
C HIS A 43 -6.56 -17.40 -10.95
N THR A 44 -6.34 -16.32 -10.19
CA THR A 44 -7.32 -15.23 -10.03
C THR A 44 -7.57 -14.48 -11.34
N ILE A 45 -6.54 -14.25 -12.16
CA ILE A 45 -6.69 -13.59 -13.47
C ILE A 45 -7.32 -14.51 -14.54
N ALA A 46 -7.25 -15.82 -14.34
CA ALA A 46 -7.92 -16.81 -15.19
C ALA A 46 -9.38 -17.07 -14.77
N ASP A 47 -9.86 -16.49 -13.67
CA ASP A 47 -11.23 -16.64 -13.19
C ASP A 47 -12.16 -15.63 -13.92
N PRO A 48 -13.17 -16.10 -14.70
CA PRO A 48 -14.07 -15.20 -15.43
C PRO A 48 -14.98 -14.35 -14.54
N VAL A 49 -15.14 -14.69 -13.26
CA VAL A 49 -15.94 -13.93 -12.28
C VAL A 49 -15.10 -12.83 -11.64
N ILE A 50 -13.85 -13.12 -11.29
CA ILE A 50 -12.98 -12.18 -10.58
C ILE A 50 -12.18 -11.29 -11.53
N ALA A 51 -11.66 -11.84 -12.63
CA ALA A 51 -10.79 -11.11 -13.55
C ALA A 51 -11.39 -9.79 -14.06
N PRO A 52 -12.69 -9.71 -14.45
CA PRO A 52 -13.30 -8.46 -14.89
C PRO A 52 -13.38 -7.36 -13.82
N LYS A 53 -13.21 -7.70 -12.53
CA LYS A 53 -13.28 -6.76 -11.42
C LYS A 53 -11.97 -6.03 -11.19
N PHE A 54 -10.85 -6.49 -11.76
CA PHE A 54 -9.57 -5.83 -11.59
C PHE A 54 -9.56 -4.43 -12.22
N THR A 55 -9.14 -3.45 -11.44
CA THR A 55 -8.85 -2.10 -11.91
C THR A 55 -7.35 -1.89 -11.93
N ALA A 56 -6.81 -1.65 -13.11
CA ALA A 56 -5.38 -1.50 -13.33
C ALA A 56 -4.93 -0.02 -13.38
N SER A 57 -5.87 0.92 -13.54
CA SER A 57 -5.59 2.34 -13.74
C SER A 57 -5.73 3.15 -12.45
N PRO A 58 -4.85 4.14 -12.21
CA PRO A 58 -5.03 5.08 -11.11
C PRO A 58 -6.31 5.91 -11.28
N ASP A 59 -6.96 6.25 -10.17
CA ASP A 59 -8.21 7.03 -10.14
C ASP A 59 -7.97 8.42 -9.56
N PHE A 60 -8.25 9.45 -10.36
CA PHE A 60 -8.05 10.88 -10.03
C PHE A 60 -9.32 11.59 -9.57
N SER A 61 -10.36 10.86 -9.20
CA SER A 61 -11.57 11.43 -8.61
C SER A 61 -11.23 12.20 -7.31
N SER A 62 -11.68 13.44 -7.19
CA SER A 62 -11.23 14.38 -6.14
C SER A 62 -11.91 14.17 -4.78
N ASP A 63 -13.08 13.54 -4.75
CA ASP A 63 -14.00 13.67 -3.61
C ASP A 63 -14.22 12.35 -2.85
N GLU A 64 -13.58 11.26 -3.27
CA GLU A 64 -13.78 9.92 -2.70
C GLU A 64 -12.39 9.29 -2.45
N LEU A 65 -12.06 8.95 -1.20
CA LEU A 65 -10.89 8.13 -0.83
C LEU A 65 -11.38 6.73 -0.42
N MET A 66 -12.11 6.09 -1.33
CA MET A 66 -12.81 4.83 -1.11
C MET A 66 -12.03 3.62 -1.63
N ASN A 67 -11.13 3.82 -2.59
CA ASN A 67 -10.38 2.76 -3.27
C ASN A 67 -8.87 3.00 -3.19
N LEU A 68 -8.10 1.92 -3.16
CA LEU A 68 -6.63 1.99 -3.05
C LEU A 68 -5.98 2.71 -4.26
N GLN A 69 -6.57 2.58 -5.45
CA GLN A 69 -6.10 3.24 -6.68
C GLN A 69 -6.22 4.77 -6.68
N GLN A 70 -6.88 5.34 -5.68
CA GLN A 70 -6.96 6.79 -5.46
C GLN A 70 -5.80 7.33 -4.62
N GLY A 71 -4.96 6.45 -4.05
CA GLY A 71 -3.79 6.84 -3.27
C GLY A 71 -2.66 7.42 -4.13
N ASP A 72 -1.92 8.38 -3.58
CA ASP A 72 -0.85 9.09 -4.29
C ASP A 72 0.23 8.16 -4.85
N LYS A 73 0.58 7.11 -4.12
CA LYS A 73 1.54 6.11 -4.60
C LYS A 73 1.07 5.47 -5.90
N TRP A 74 -0.20 5.09 -6.01
CA TRP A 74 -0.74 4.51 -7.24
C TRP A 74 -0.82 5.57 -8.36
N LYS A 75 -1.20 6.80 -8.03
CA LYS A 75 -1.30 7.92 -8.98
C LYS A 75 0.03 8.34 -9.58
N TYR A 76 1.14 8.21 -8.86
CA TYR A 76 2.39 8.86 -9.28
C TYR A 76 3.60 7.95 -9.34
N HIS A 77 3.61 6.79 -8.66
CA HIS A 77 4.76 5.90 -8.70
C HIS A 77 4.80 5.13 -10.04
N PRO A 78 5.96 5.11 -10.76
CA PRO A 78 6.07 4.51 -12.09
C PRO A 78 5.61 3.04 -12.17
N MET A 79 5.97 2.21 -11.19
CA MET A 79 5.56 0.80 -11.12
C MET A 79 4.04 0.57 -11.11
N PHE A 80 3.24 1.54 -10.65
CA PHE A 80 1.78 1.41 -10.51
C PHE A 80 1.03 2.05 -11.68
N GLN A 81 1.75 2.65 -12.63
CA GLN A 81 1.14 3.18 -13.84
C GLN A 81 0.70 2.05 -14.75
N HIS A 82 -0.47 2.21 -15.37
CA HIS A 82 -0.93 1.28 -16.39
C HIS A 82 -0.20 1.60 -17.71
N PRO A 83 0.64 0.70 -18.25
CA PRO A 83 1.57 1.06 -19.33
C PRO A 83 0.90 1.17 -20.71
N MET A 84 -0.32 0.66 -20.86
CA MET A 84 -1.06 0.66 -22.11
C MET A 84 -2.56 0.53 -21.88
N ILE A 85 -3.38 0.97 -22.82
CA ILE A 85 -4.83 0.66 -22.88
C ILE A 85 -5.17 -0.01 -24.21
N ALA A 86 -6.13 -0.93 -24.18
CA ALA A 86 -6.63 -1.60 -25.38
C ALA A 86 -8.02 -1.05 -25.68
N MET A 87 -8.19 -0.41 -26.84
CA MET A 87 -9.48 0.14 -27.23
C MET A 87 -10.39 -0.93 -27.82
N PRO A 88 -11.73 -0.79 -27.68
CA PRO A 88 -12.69 -1.72 -28.27
C PRO A 88 -12.54 -1.89 -29.79
N ARG A 89 -12.03 -0.86 -30.48
CA ARG A 89 -11.78 -0.86 -31.93
C ARG A 89 -10.49 -1.59 -32.35
N GLY A 90 -9.81 -2.24 -31.40
CA GLY A 90 -8.67 -3.12 -31.66
C GLY A 90 -7.29 -2.45 -31.69
N GLN A 91 -7.21 -1.15 -31.41
CA GLN A 91 -5.94 -0.43 -31.33
C GLN A 91 -5.47 -0.33 -29.87
N ASP A 92 -4.20 -0.67 -29.64
CA ASP A 92 -3.55 -0.55 -28.35
C ASP A 92 -2.71 0.74 -28.33
N PHE A 93 -2.85 1.52 -27.26
CA PHE A 93 -2.06 2.74 -27.03
C PHE A 93 -1.15 2.54 -25.84
N TRP A 94 0.10 2.96 -25.96
CA TRP A 94 1.12 2.82 -24.93
C TRP A 94 1.54 4.17 -24.37
N LEU A 95 2.01 4.17 -23.13
CA LEU A 95 2.74 5.31 -22.61
C LEU A 95 3.97 5.57 -23.48
N GLY A 96 4.20 6.85 -23.76
CA GLY A 96 5.21 7.31 -24.70
C GLY A 96 4.73 7.37 -26.15
N ASP A 97 3.60 6.77 -26.54
CA ASP A 97 3.13 6.89 -27.92
C ASP A 97 2.76 8.34 -28.25
N ALA A 98 3.10 8.78 -29.47
CA ALA A 98 2.54 10.00 -30.06
C ALA A 98 1.28 9.61 -30.82
N VAL A 99 0.12 10.08 -30.39
CA VAL A 99 -1.18 9.59 -30.86
C VAL A 99 -2.03 10.72 -31.38
N GLN A 100 -2.64 10.51 -32.54
CA GLN A 100 -3.63 11.43 -33.07
C GLN A 100 -4.90 11.40 -32.22
N PHE A 101 -5.48 12.57 -31.97
CA PHE A 101 -6.80 12.70 -31.37
C PHE A 101 -7.63 13.77 -32.06
N THR A 102 -8.95 13.64 -31.97
CA THR A 102 -9.90 14.62 -32.52
C THR A 102 -10.66 15.30 -31.40
N ASP A 103 -10.66 16.62 -31.40
CA ASP A 103 -11.52 17.44 -30.55
C ASP A 103 -12.47 18.26 -31.43
N SER A 104 -13.55 18.73 -30.82
CA SER A 104 -14.62 19.57 -31.36
C SER A 104 -14.18 20.81 -32.14
N ILE A 105 -12.93 21.27 -31.97
CA ILE A 105 -12.41 22.53 -32.52
C ILE A 105 -11.46 22.32 -33.71
N SER A 106 -10.76 21.18 -33.81
CA SER A 106 -9.86 20.90 -34.94
C SER A 106 -9.47 19.43 -35.08
N SER A 107 -9.25 19.02 -36.33
CA SER A 107 -8.81 17.67 -36.71
C SER A 107 -7.29 17.52 -36.63
N ASN A 108 -6.81 16.37 -36.14
CA ASN A 108 -5.42 15.89 -36.20
C ASN A 108 -4.43 16.57 -35.24
N HIS A 109 -4.71 16.54 -33.93
CA HIS A 109 -3.71 16.89 -32.92
C HIS A 109 -2.93 15.67 -32.48
N LEU A 110 -1.68 15.86 -32.10
CA LEU A 110 -0.84 14.81 -31.54
C LEU A 110 -0.68 15.00 -30.03
N LEU A 111 -0.94 13.93 -29.29
CA LEU A 111 -0.70 13.82 -27.86
C LEU A 111 0.49 12.87 -27.64
N LEU A 112 1.52 13.33 -26.95
CA LEU A 112 2.55 12.45 -26.39
C LEU A 112 2.03 11.90 -25.06
N ILE A 113 1.61 10.64 -25.04
CA ILE A 113 0.96 10.02 -23.88
C ILE A 113 1.99 9.84 -22.75
N ASP A 114 1.65 10.32 -21.56
CA ASP A 114 2.47 10.20 -20.36
C ASP A 114 1.84 9.29 -19.30
N GLN A 115 0.51 9.27 -19.20
CA GLN A 115 -0.22 8.50 -18.21
C GLN A 115 -1.64 8.15 -18.67
N PHE A 116 -2.14 6.98 -18.28
CA PHE A 116 -3.57 6.65 -18.34
C PHE A 116 -4.18 6.71 -16.95
N MET A 117 -5.42 7.20 -16.85
CA MET A 117 -6.09 7.36 -15.57
C MET A 117 -7.61 7.34 -15.73
N THR A 118 -8.30 6.99 -14.65
CA THR A 118 -9.76 7.09 -14.57
C THR A 118 -10.16 8.33 -13.78
N LYS A 119 -11.30 8.90 -14.13
CA LYS A 119 -11.96 9.99 -13.40
C LYS A 119 -13.45 9.75 -13.38
N LYS A 120 -14.09 10.12 -12.27
CA LYS A 120 -15.53 10.22 -12.17
C LYS A 120 -16.02 11.48 -12.88
N THR A 121 -16.84 11.31 -13.92
CA THR A 121 -17.48 12.39 -14.67
C THR A 121 -19.00 12.17 -14.61
N GLY A 122 -19.69 12.97 -13.80
CA GLY A 122 -21.09 12.73 -13.44
C GLY A 122 -21.24 11.42 -12.67
N MET A 123 -22.04 10.48 -13.19
CA MET A 123 -22.25 9.16 -12.59
C MET A 123 -21.33 8.05 -13.14
N ALA A 124 -20.49 8.35 -14.15
CA ALA A 124 -19.67 7.36 -14.83
C ALA A 124 -18.18 7.54 -14.51
N TYR A 125 -17.45 6.43 -14.53
CA TYR A 125 -15.98 6.44 -14.54
C TYR A 125 -15.50 6.38 -16.00
N LEU A 126 -14.79 7.41 -16.44
CA LEU A 126 -14.26 7.50 -17.81
C LEU A 126 -12.74 7.39 -17.78
N MET A 127 -12.18 6.79 -18.84
CA MET A 127 -10.74 6.66 -19.05
C MET A 127 -10.22 7.90 -19.79
N TYR A 128 -9.13 8.47 -19.28
CA TYR A 128 -8.41 9.59 -19.88
C TYR A 128 -6.97 9.20 -20.17
N ALA A 129 -6.44 9.71 -21.28
CA ALA A 129 -5.02 9.80 -21.56
C ALA A 129 -4.53 11.20 -21.18
N ARG A 130 -3.57 11.24 -20.26
CA ARG A 130 -2.87 12.45 -19.86
C ARG A 130 -1.54 12.50 -20.61
N GLY A 131 -1.24 13.63 -21.24
CA GLY A 131 -0.05 13.76 -22.08
C GLY A 131 0.29 15.19 -22.41
N PHE A 132 1.29 15.37 -23.26
CA PHE A 132 1.72 16.68 -23.74
C PHE A 132 1.23 16.90 -25.17
N ASP A 133 0.69 18.08 -25.46
CA ASP A 133 0.37 18.49 -26.83
C ASP A 133 1.67 18.54 -27.64
N VAL A 134 1.66 18.01 -28.87
CA VAL A 134 2.82 17.98 -29.76
C VAL A 134 2.64 18.96 -30.91
N PHE A 135 3.64 19.81 -31.10
CA PHE A 135 3.71 20.85 -32.11
C PHE A 135 4.81 20.54 -33.14
N SER A 136 4.60 20.98 -34.38
CA SER A 136 5.59 20.92 -35.45
C SER A 136 5.89 22.32 -36.00
N GLY A 137 7.14 22.54 -36.39
CA GLY A 137 7.57 23.77 -37.06
C GLY A 137 8.83 23.57 -37.89
N ASN A 138 9.00 24.35 -38.96
CA ASN A 138 10.23 24.36 -39.75
C ASN A 138 11.31 25.27 -39.12
N ASN A 139 10.87 26.39 -38.54
CA ASN A 139 11.65 27.28 -37.69
C ASN A 139 10.75 27.69 -36.52
N PHE A 140 11.21 27.53 -35.28
CA PHE A 140 10.46 27.94 -34.08
C PHE A 140 10.51 29.45 -33.81
N ASN A 141 10.57 30.25 -34.88
CA ASN A 141 10.28 31.68 -34.80
C ASN A 141 8.76 31.86 -34.94
N GLU A 142 8.19 32.63 -34.01
CA GLU A 142 6.79 32.83 -33.57
C GLU A 142 5.63 32.74 -34.60
N ASN A 143 5.88 32.74 -35.92
CA ASN A 143 4.84 32.80 -36.95
C ASN A 143 4.63 31.50 -37.78
N GLN A 144 5.35 30.40 -37.50
CA GLN A 144 5.21 29.15 -38.28
C GLN A 144 4.98 27.87 -37.45
N ILE A 145 4.59 27.99 -36.17
CA ILE A 145 4.31 26.84 -35.30
C ILE A 145 2.87 26.37 -35.55
N ARG A 146 2.70 25.08 -35.87
CA ARG A 146 1.38 24.46 -36.04
C ARG A 146 1.27 23.23 -35.16
N ARG A 147 0.06 22.91 -34.72
CA ARG A 147 -0.22 21.59 -34.13
C ARG A 147 0.10 20.52 -35.18
N SER A 148 0.89 19.53 -34.81
CA SER A 148 1.40 18.56 -35.79
C SER A 148 0.35 17.51 -36.14
N SER A 149 0.36 17.08 -37.41
CA SER A 149 -0.49 16.00 -37.94
C SER A 149 0.27 14.88 -38.66
N SER A 150 1.60 14.97 -38.81
CA SER A 150 2.44 14.03 -39.59
C SER A 150 3.90 14.00 -39.11
N SER A 151 4.78 13.22 -39.74
CA SER A 151 6.20 13.13 -39.35
C SER A 151 6.85 14.53 -39.37
N VAL A 152 7.54 14.85 -38.28
CA VAL A 152 7.99 16.21 -37.98
C VAL A 152 9.51 16.26 -38.02
N LYS A 153 10.11 17.26 -38.67
CA LYS A 153 11.58 17.48 -38.65
C LYS A 153 12.08 18.22 -37.41
N LYS A 154 11.28 19.13 -36.83
CA LYS A 154 11.51 19.72 -35.49
C LYS A 154 10.19 19.76 -34.73
N PHE A 155 10.14 19.13 -33.56
CA PHE A 155 8.93 19.07 -32.73
C PHE A 155 9.17 19.72 -31.37
N GLY A 156 8.08 20.21 -30.78
CA GLY A 156 8.09 20.59 -29.38
C GLY A 156 6.82 20.14 -28.70
N VAL A 157 6.84 20.18 -27.38
CA VAL A 157 5.71 19.73 -26.57
C VAL A 157 5.29 20.80 -25.58
N SER A 158 4.02 20.77 -25.17
CA SER A 158 3.51 21.72 -24.18
C SER A 158 4.25 21.60 -22.83
N ALA A 159 4.39 22.73 -22.13
CA ALA A 159 4.93 22.79 -20.78
C ALA A 159 4.04 22.03 -19.80
N TYR A 160 2.73 22.17 -19.95
CA TYR A 160 1.72 21.51 -19.12
C TYR A 160 1.09 20.31 -19.82
N LYS A 161 0.63 19.35 -19.01
CA LYS A 161 -0.10 18.19 -19.51
C LYS A 161 -1.58 18.53 -19.69
N ILE A 162 -2.19 17.91 -20.68
CA ILE A 162 -3.64 17.94 -20.90
C ILE A 162 -4.23 16.55 -20.72
N ASP A 163 -5.53 16.50 -20.41
CA ASP A 163 -6.28 15.27 -20.22
C ASP A 163 -7.30 15.12 -21.36
N ILE A 164 -7.16 14.07 -22.16
CA ILE A 164 -8.03 13.75 -23.30
C ILE A 164 -8.79 12.46 -23.01
N LEU A 165 -10.07 12.40 -23.36
CA LEU A 165 -10.84 11.16 -23.27
C LEU A 165 -10.18 10.09 -24.16
N ALA A 166 -9.95 8.89 -23.60
CA ALA A 166 -9.27 7.83 -24.33
C ALA A 166 -10.01 7.42 -25.62
N ASP A 167 -11.34 7.54 -25.66
CA ASP A 167 -12.18 7.27 -26.83
C ASP A 167 -11.96 8.23 -28.02
N LEU A 168 -11.31 9.39 -27.79
CA LEU A 168 -10.97 10.36 -28.82
C LEU A 168 -9.61 10.07 -29.49
N LEU A 169 -8.84 9.11 -28.96
CA LEU A 169 -7.59 8.67 -29.55
C LEU A 169 -7.86 7.83 -30.81
N THR A 170 -7.16 8.12 -31.89
CA THR A 170 -7.38 7.49 -33.20
C THR A 170 -6.23 6.60 -33.63
N THR A 171 -5.05 7.16 -33.90
CA THR A 171 -3.97 6.41 -34.54
C THR A 171 -2.60 6.79 -33.95
N PRO A 172 -1.78 5.83 -33.50
CA PRO A 172 -0.39 6.08 -33.15
C PRO A 172 0.38 6.52 -34.40
N VAL A 173 1.27 7.49 -34.23
CA VAL A 173 2.12 8.00 -35.30
C VAL A 173 3.54 7.53 -35.07
N ASP A 174 4.18 7.04 -36.14
CA ASP A 174 5.58 6.67 -36.10
C ASP A 174 6.45 7.88 -35.82
N LYS A 175 7.32 7.72 -34.81
CA LYS A 175 8.34 8.70 -34.48
C LYS A 175 9.54 8.43 -35.40
N SER A 176 9.84 9.35 -36.30
CA SER A 176 10.99 9.21 -37.20
C SER A 176 12.30 9.17 -36.40
N SER A 177 13.19 8.20 -36.71
CA SER A 177 14.53 8.09 -36.13
C SER A 177 15.48 9.18 -36.62
N ASP A 178 15.26 9.69 -37.83
CA ASP A 178 16.23 10.51 -38.57
C ASP A 178 16.04 12.01 -38.30
N VAL A 179 15.52 12.35 -37.12
CA VAL A 179 14.98 13.68 -36.80
C VAL A 179 15.69 14.36 -35.64
N PHE A 180 16.73 13.76 -35.03
CA PHE A 180 17.30 14.36 -33.82
C PHE A 180 18.81 14.28 -33.66
N ASP A 181 19.41 15.48 -33.78
CA ASP A 181 20.67 15.90 -33.16
C ASP A 181 20.36 17.07 -32.17
N ASP A 182 19.68 16.80 -31.04
CA ASP A 182 19.47 17.74 -29.91
C ASP A 182 18.49 18.94 -30.06
N GLU A 183 17.60 18.99 -31.06
CA GLU A 183 16.78 20.18 -31.41
C GLU A 183 15.28 20.22 -30.97
N GLY A 184 14.90 19.68 -29.82
CA GLY A 184 13.49 19.59 -29.38
C GLY A 184 13.13 20.58 -28.27
N CYS A 185 12.03 21.31 -28.36
CA CYS A 185 11.72 22.41 -27.43
C CYS A 185 10.44 22.21 -26.59
N ILE A 186 10.31 23.00 -25.52
CA ILE A 186 9.11 23.10 -24.69
C ILE A 186 8.39 24.40 -25.02
N PHE A 187 7.09 24.30 -25.26
CA PHE A 187 6.20 25.44 -25.55
C PHE A 187 5.31 25.80 -24.37
N ASP A 188 5.07 27.10 -24.19
CA ASP A 188 3.98 27.60 -23.35
C ASP A 188 3.15 28.63 -24.11
N LYS A 189 2.03 29.04 -23.52
CA LYS A 189 1.22 30.15 -23.99
C LYS A 189 1.59 31.43 -23.24
N ASP A 190 1.79 32.51 -23.96
CA ASP A 190 1.95 33.84 -23.37
C ASP A 190 0.60 34.41 -22.87
N SER A 191 0.61 35.67 -22.40
CA SER A 191 -0.60 36.36 -21.95
C SER A 191 -1.65 36.59 -23.05
N GLU A 192 -1.26 36.52 -24.32
CA GLU A 192 -2.13 36.67 -25.49
C GLU A 192 -2.54 35.30 -26.10
N ALA A 193 -2.22 34.20 -25.41
CA ALA A 193 -2.43 32.82 -25.85
C ALA A 193 -1.64 32.39 -27.09
N GLN A 194 -0.58 33.10 -27.45
CA GLN A 194 0.36 32.74 -28.50
C GLN A 194 1.39 31.73 -27.99
N LEU A 195 1.82 30.80 -28.85
CA LEU A 195 2.79 29.77 -28.49
C LEU A 195 4.22 30.35 -28.52
N ILE A 196 4.92 30.27 -27.39
CA ILE A 196 6.30 30.71 -27.23
C ILE A 196 7.19 29.56 -26.77
N VAL A 197 8.44 29.53 -27.24
CA VAL A 197 9.44 28.58 -26.73
C VAL A 197 9.88 29.04 -25.34
N VAL A 198 9.68 28.18 -24.33
CA VAL A 198 10.14 28.44 -22.96
C VAL A 198 11.42 27.67 -22.62
N LYS A 199 11.78 26.68 -23.43
CA LYS A 199 13.04 25.93 -23.29
C LYS A 199 13.45 25.32 -24.62
N ASP A 200 14.69 25.56 -25.04
CA ASP A 200 15.24 25.04 -26.31
C ASP A 200 15.56 23.53 -26.30
N HIS A 201 15.44 22.89 -25.13
CA HIS A 201 15.67 21.46 -24.94
C HIS A 201 14.57 20.83 -24.07
N LEU A 202 14.09 19.65 -24.48
CA LEU A 202 13.21 18.82 -23.66
C LEU A 202 13.86 18.48 -22.30
N ASP A 203 13.06 18.31 -21.26
CA ASP A 203 13.56 17.69 -20.04
C ASP A 203 13.74 16.18 -20.21
N LEU A 204 14.53 15.58 -19.32
CA LEU A 204 14.88 14.15 -19.36
C LEU A 204 13.64 13.27 -19.53
N ARG A 205 12.57 13.54 -18.78
CA ARG A 205 11.32 12.75 -18.84
C ARG A 205 10.67 12.79 -20.22
N ARG A 206 10.49 13.98 -20.81
CA ARG A 206 9.85 14.12 -22.13
C ARG A 206 10.72 13.49 -23.22
N SER A 207 12.05 13.65 -23.11
CA SER A 207 13.01 12.98 -23.99
C SER A 207 12.88 11.46 -23.92
N ASP A 208 12.83 10.89 -22.71
CA ASP A 208 12.70 9.44 -22.53
C ASP A 208 11.40 8.87 -23.13
N LEU A 209 10.30 9.60 -22.97
CA LEU A 209 9.01 9.21 -23.58
C LEU A 209 9.07 9.30 -25.11
N TRP A 210 9.64 10.36 -25.66
CA TRP A 210 9.72 10.53 -27.11
C TRP A 210 10.62 9.49 -27.75
N PHE A 211 11.85 9.31 -27.26
CA PHE A 211 12.82 8.39 -27.86
C PHE A 211 12.60 6.92 -27.49
N ASN A 212 11.46 6.58 -26.87
CA ASN A 212 11.19 5.24 -26.35
C ASN A 212 12.38 4.74 -25.50
N ARG A 213 12.87 5.59 -24.59
CA ARG A 213 13.86 5.23 -23.54
C ARG A 213 13.21 5.17 -22.17
N SER A 214 11.89 5.36 -22.10
CA SER A 214 11.13 5.34 -20.86
C SER A 214 11.17 3.97 -20.18
N PHE A 215 10.91 4.01 -18.86
CA PHE A 215 10.71 2.83 -18.02
C PHE A 215 9.74 1.79 -18.60
N VAL A 216 8.76 2.22 -19.40
CA VAL A 216 7.68 1.36 -19.93
C VAL A 216 8.18 0.37 -20.99
N GLU A 217 9.29 0.67 -21.67
CA GLU A 217 9.84 -0.20 -22.72
C GLU A 217 10.20 -1.59 -22.21
N LYS A 218 10.59 -1.73 -20.93
CA LYS A 218 10.89 -3.05 -20.35
C LYS A 218 9.69 -4.00 -20.35
N PHE A 219 8.46 -3.47 -20.48
CA PHE A 219 7.23 -4.26 -20.52
C PHE A 219 6.75 -4.55 -21.95
N LYS A 220 7.31 -3.91 -22.98
CA LYS A 220 6.92 -4.16 -24.37
C LYS A 220 7.53 -5.48 -24.85
N ARG A 221 6.69 -6.49 -25.11
CA ARG A 221 7.08 -7.77 -25.72
C ARG A 221 6.39 -7.96 -27.05
N ARG A 222 7.16 -8.16 -28.12
CA ARG A 222 6.63 -8.48 -29.45
C ARG A 222 6.23 -9.96 -29.52
N LYS A 223 5.08 -10.22 -30.15
CA LYS A 223 4.62 -11.54 -30.55
C LYS A 223 5.18 -11.90 -31.93
N ALA A 224 4.97 -13.15 -32.35
CA ALA A 224 5.37 -13.63 -33.67
C ALA A 224 4.75 -12.84 -34.85
N ASN A 225 3.58 -12.23 -34.64
CA ASN A 225 2.90 -11.39 -35.64
C ASN A 225 3.29 -9.90 -35.55
N ASN A 226 4.41 -9.58 -34.89
CA ASN A 226 4.91 -8.22 -34.61
C ASN A 226 4.03 -7.32 -33.72
N SER A 227 2.83 -7.75 -33.31
CA SER A 227 2.02 -7.02 -32.33
C SER A 227 2.63 -7.12 -30.92
N LEU A 228 2.35 -6.14 -30.07
CA LEU A 228 2.77 -6.17 -28.67
C LEU A 228 1.84 -7.04 -27.82
N MET A 229 2.40 -7.70 -26.81
CA MET A 229 1.61 -8.35 -25.77
C MET A 229 0.94 -7.30 -24.90
N LYS A 230 -0.35 -7.52 -24.61
CA LYS A 230 -1.08 -6.69 -23.66
C LYS A 230 -0.44 -6.82 -22.28
N VAL A 231 -0.26 -5.70 -21.60
CA VAL A 231 0.27 -5.66 -20.23
C VAL A 231 -0.86 -5.24 -19.29
N VAL A 232 -0.99 -5.96 -18.17
CA VAL A 232 -1.98 -5.68 -17.13
C VAL A 232 -1.24 -5.44 -15.81
N ASN A 233 -1.46 -4.27 -15.21
CA ASN A 233 -0.91 -3.97 -13.90
C ASN A 233 -1.92 -4.45 -12.83
N VAL A 234 -1.48 -5.29 -11.90
CA VAL A 234 -2.31 -5.81 -10.81
C VAL A 234 -1.56 -5.64 -9.48
N PRO A 235 -1.55 -4.44 -8.90
CA PRO A 235 -0.86 -4.20 -7.63
C PRO A 235 -1.36 -5.09 -6.50
N MET A 236 -0.46 -5.49 -5.61
CA MET A 236 -0.71 -6.43 -4.51
C MET A 236 -0.50 -5.74 -3.16
N THR A 237 -1.26 -6.18 -2.16
CA THR A 237 -0.94 -5.90 -0.75
C THR A 237 -0.52 -7.18 -0.06
N MET A 238 0.30 -7.06 0.97
CA MET A 238 0.63 -8.16 1.86
C MET A 238 0.15 -7.86 3.28
N PHE A 239 -0.03 -8.94 4.03
CA PHE A 239 -0.24 -8.89 5.46
C PHE A 239 0.75 -9.82 6.14
N SER A 240 1.33 -9.36 7.24
CA SER A 240 2.14 -10.18 8.14
C SER A 240 1.80 -9.87 9.58
N ASP A 241 1.63 -10.91 10.39
CA ASP A 241 1.41 -10.79 11.83
C ASP A 241 1.73 -12.10 12.56
N ASP A 242 1.87 -11.99 13.89
CA ASP A 242 1.93 -13.11 14.81
C ASP A 242 0.54 -13.68 15.05
N THR A 243 0.27 -14.88 14.58
CA THR A 243 -1.01 -15.56 14.80
C THR A 243 -0.90 -16.67 15.85
N SER A 244 -1.96 -16.90 16.62
CA SER A 244 -2.02 -18.03 17.55
C SER A 244 -2.56 -19.28 16.86
N GLY A 245 -1.77 -20.34 16.73
CA GLY A 245 -2.15 -21.54 15.98
C GLY A 245 -3.10 -22.52 16.68
N ASN A 246 -3.47 -22.28 17.96
CA ASN A 246 -4.31 -23.20 18.73
C ASN A 246 -5.63 -22.56 19.18
N ARG A 247 -6.74 -23.30 19.03
CA ARG A 247 -8.03 -22.96 19.63
C ARG A 247 -8.02 -23.05 21.17
N SER A 248 -7.13 -23.86 21.75
CA SER A 248 -7.10 -24.19 23.20
C SER A 248 -5.89 -23.64 23.96
N LYS A 249 -4.75 -23.35 23.29
CA LYS A 249 -3.54 -22.78 23.91
C LYS A 249 -3.23 -21.42 23.29
N GLN A 250 -3.45 -20.37 24.07
CA GLN A 250 -3.36 -18.96 23.68
C GLN A 250 -1.96 -18.50 23.20
N TYR A 251 -0.91 -19.32 23.40
CA TYR A 251 0.50 -18.91 23.26
C TYR A 251 1.33 -19.68 22.21
N ASN A 252 0.70 -20.41 21.28
CA ASN A 252 1.44 -21.01 20.17
C ASN A 252 1.55 -20.03 19.00
N LYS A 253 2.60 -19.20 19.01
CA LYS A 253 2.88 -18.18 17.99
C LYS A 253 3.30 -18.80 16.65
N TYR A 254 2.72 -18.30 15.58
CA TYR A 254 3.09 -18.54 14.19
C TYR A 254 3.34 -17.20 13.51
N ASP A 255 4.42 -17.12 12.74
CA ASP A 255 4.63 -16.06 11.78
C ASP A 255 3.93 -16.46 10.48
N SER A 256 3.17 -15.56 9.87
CA SER A 256 2.46 -15.85 8.62
C SER A 256 2.47 -14.68 7.65
N PHE A 257 2.42 -15.01 6.36
CA PHE A 257 2.18 -14.05 5.29
C PHE A 257 0.89 -14.39 4.54
N LEU A 258 0.13 -13.34 4.23
CA LEU A 258 -1.03 -13.40 3.36
C LEU A 258 -0.89 -12.30 2.29
N MET A 259 -1.58 -12.47 1.18
CA MET A 259 -1.72 -11.42 0.16
C MET A 259 -3.18 -11.16 -0.17
N VAL A 260 -3.44 -9.94 -0.62
CA VAL A 260 -4.71 -9.52 -1.20
C VAL A 260 -4.41 -8.69 -2.44
N PRO A 261 -5.00 -9.00 -3.61
CA PRO A 261 -4.89 -8.15 -4.78
C PRO A 261 -5.46 -6.75 -4.52
N ALA A 262 -4.61 -5.73 -4.56
CA ALA A 262 -5.00 -4.35 -4.30
C ALA A 262 -5.88 -3.76 -5.43
N ALA A 263 -5.77 -4.35 -6.63
CA ALA A 263 -6.54 -3.99 -7.82
C ALA A 263 -8.00 -4.41 -7.79
N LEU A 264 -8.45 -5.13 -6.76
CA LEU A 264 -9.86 -5.44 -6.57
C LEU A 264 -10.60 -4.25 -5.94
N PRO A 265 -11.91 -4.09 -6.19
CA PRO A 265 -12.74 -3.13 -5.48
C PRO A 265 -12.67 -3.36 -3.96
N ILE A 266 -12.88 -2.30 -3.19
CA ILE A 266 -12.73 -2.35 -1.73
C ILE A 266 -13.58 -3.48 -1.10
N GLU A 267 -14.80 -3.69 -1.58
CA GLU A 267 -15.71 -4.75 -1.11
C GLU A 267 -15.11 -6.15 -1.30
N GLU A 268 -14.46 -6.39 -2.43
CA GLU A 268 -13.80 -7.65 -2.76
C GLU A 268 -12.50 -7.81 -1.97
N THR A 269 -11.72 -6.74 -1.76
CA THR A 269 -10.51 -6.82 -0.93
C THR A 269 -10.82 -7.17 0.53
N HIS A 270 -11.98 -6.78 1.03
CA HIS A 270 -12.45 -7.14 2.37
C HIS A 270 -13.13 -8.51 2.44
N ALA A 271 -13.44 -9.14 1.31
CA ALA A 271 -13.98 -10.49 1.26
C ALA A 271 -12.93 -11.50 1.74
N ARG A 272 -13.38 -12.53 2.47
CA ARG A 272 -12.47 -13.55 3.03
C ARG A 272 -11.82 -14.39 1.93
N GLU A 273 -12.52 -14.53 0.82
CA GLU A 273 -12.15 -15.28 -0.36
C GLU A 273 -10.97 -14.65 -1.12
N SER A 274 -10.74 -13.35 -0.94
CA SER A 274 -9.64 -12.59 -1.55
C SER A 274 -8.35 -12.58 -0.73
N HIS A 275 -8.37 -13.20 0.45
CA HIS A 275 -7.20 -13.31 1.33
C HIS A 275 -6.48 -14.64 1.10
N TYR A 276 -5.39 -14.59 0.36
CA TYR A 276 -4.62 -15.77 -0.02
C TYR A 276 -3.49 -16.02 0.97
N PHE A 277 -3.41 -17.25 1.47
CA PHE A 277 -2.39 -17.67 2.43
C PHE A 277 -1.09 -18.07 1.74
N ILE A 278 0.00 -17.35 1.99
CA ILE A 278 1.29 -17.58 1.33
C ILE A 278 2.06 -18.67 2.08
N CYS A 279 2.47 -18.39 3.32
CA CYS A 279 3.31 -19.29 4.11
C CYS A 279 3.16 -19.03 5.61
N THR A 280 3.64 -19.97 6.41
CA THR A 280 3.75 -19.82 7.86
C THR A 280 4.90 -20.65 8.43
N SER A 281 5.43 -20.22 9.56
CA SER A 281 6.39 -20.99 10.35
C SER A 281 6.08 -20.92 11.85
N ASN A 282 6.41 -22.01 12.56
CA ASN A 282 6.09 -22.21 13.97
C ASN A 282 7.32 -22.01 14.86
N LYS A 283 7.70 -20.76 15.14
CA LYS A 283 8.85 -20.39 16.01
C LYS A 283 10.23 -20.86 15.51
N VAL A 284 10.30 -21.70 14.47
CA VAL A 284 11.54 -22.16 13.85
C VAL A 284 12.11 -21.08 12.95
N LEU A 285 11.26 -20.45 12.13
CA LEU A 285 11.60 -19.27 11.34
C LEU A 285 10.67 -18.13 11.74
N SER A 286 11.24 -16.94 11.83
CA SER A 286 10.54 -15.67 11.92
C SER A 286 10.08 -15.20 10.54
N ALA A 287 9.16 -14.23 10.48
CA ALA A 287 8.70 -13.71 9.19
C ALA A 287 9.83 -13.20 8.29
N VAL A 288 10.84 -12.51 8.85
CA VAL A 288 11.97 -11.99 8.07
C VAL A 288 12.87 -13.09 7.49
N GLU A 289 12.93 -14.26 8.13
CA GLU A 289 13.71 -15.40 7.65
C GLU A 289 13.00 -16.18 6.53
N MET A 290 11.68 -15.96 6.36
CA MET A 290 10.90 -16.48 5.23
C MET A 290 10.85 -15.52 4.04
N LEU A 291 11.37 -14.29 4.18
CA LEU A 291 11.31 -13.28 3.12
C LEU A 291 12.07 -13.63 1.85
N PRO A 292 13.28 -14.23 1.84
CA PRO A 292 14.06 -14.36 0.62
C PRO A 292 13.31 -15.03 -0.56
N PRO A 293 12.77 -16.26 -0.43
CA PRO A 293 12.03 -16.88 -1.53
C PRO A 293 10.72 -16.18 -1.85
N LEU A 294 10.14 -15.47 -0.89
CA LEU A 294 8.92 -14.68 -1.10
C LEU A 294 9.23 -13.43 -1.95
N VAL A 295 10.31 -12.73 -1.63
CA VAL A 295 10.80 -11.57 -2.39
C VAL A 295 11.24 -11.99 -3.78
N ASP A 296 11.85 -13.17 -3.96
CA ASP A 296 12.18 -13.70 -5.30
C ASP A 296 10.93 -13.77 -6.21
N ASP A 297 9.80 -14.24 -5.67
CA ASP A 297 8.54 -14.33 -6.42
C ASP A 297 7.95 -12.93 -6.71
N PHE A 298 8.05 -11.99 -5.77
CA PHE A 298 7.62 -10.61 -5.99
C PHE A 298 8.51 -9.85 -6.97
N CYS A 299 9.82 -10.08 -6.99
CA CYS A 299 10.72 -9.54 -8.01
C CYS A 299 10.29 -10.02 -9.41
N ALA A 300 9.98 -11.31 -9.58
CA ALA A 300 9.48 -11.83 -10.85
C ALA A 300 8.13 -11.17 -11.26
N LEU A 301 7.26 -10.91 -10.27
CA LEU A 301 5.99 -10.20 -10.49
C LEU A 301 6.17 -8.71 -10.85
N GLU A 302 7.20 -8.04 -10.34
CA GLU A 302 7.55 -6.66 -10.71
C GLU A 302 8.13 -6.55 -12.13
N GLU A 303 8.80 -7.60 -12.62
CA GLU A 303 9.34 -7.62 -13.98
C GLU A 303 8.26 -7.82 -15.04
N ARG A 304 7.58 -8.99 -14.99
CA ARG A 304 6.38 -9.39 -15.76
C ARG A 304 6.30 -10.92 -15.84
N ILE A 305 5.09 -11.46 -15.69
CA ILE A 305 4.83 -12.90 -15.90
C ILE A 305 3.72 -13.05 -16.93
N GLU A 306 3.90 -13.97 -17.88
CA GLU A 306 2.85 -14.31 -18.85
C GLU A 306 1.75 -15.15 -18.19
N MET A 307 0.51 -14.66 -18.22
CA MET A 307 -0.66 -15.32 -17.63
C MET A 307 -1.87 -15.27 -18.57
N TYR A 308 -2.73 -16.28 -18.53
CA TYR A 308 -4.00 -16.26 -19.26
C TYR A 308 -5.01 -15.39 -18.53
N SER A 309 -5.51 -14.33 -19.18
CA SER A 309 -6.54 -13.45 -18.62
C SER A 309 -7.91 -13.83 -19.16
N ALA A 310 -8.83 -14.22 -18.26
CA ALA A 310 -10.22 -14.52 -18.63
C ALA A 310 -10.96 -13.27 -19.11
N GLN A 311 -10.67 -12.10 -18.52
CA GLN A 311 -11.23 -10.81 -18.96
C GLN A 311 -10.86 -10.48 -20.41
N HIS A 312 -9.68 -10.88 -20.87
CA HIS A 312 -9.20 -10.56 -22.23
C HIS A 312 -9.25 -11.75 -23.19
N GLY A 313 -9.60 -12.95 -22.72
CA GLY A 313 -9.64 -14.18 -23.51
C GLY A 313 -8.29 -14.59 -24.12
N LYS A 314 -7.17 -14.05 -23.63
CA LYS A 314 -5.82 -14.26 -24.20
C LYS A 314 -4.74 -14.18 -23.14
N TYR A 315 -3.54 -14.65 -23.50
CA TYR A 315 -2.35 -14.44 -22.67
C TYR A 315 -1.94 -12.96 -22.67
N VAL A 316 -1.66 -12.46 -21.47
CA VAL A 316 -1.20 -11.10 -21.18
C VAL A 316 0.04 -11.16 -20.31
N LEU A 317 0.83 -10.09 -20.32
CA LEU A 317 1.90 -9.88 -19.37
C LEU A 317 1.33 -9.22 -18.12
N VAL A 318 1.46 -9.86 -16.98
CA VAL A 318 1.02 -9.33 -15.70
C VAL A 318 2.21 -8.74 -14.96
N VAL A 319 2.08 -7.49 -14.53
CA VAL A 319 3.01 -6.80 -13.63
C VAL A 319 2.27 -6.58 -12.32
N ALA A 320 2.81 -7.04 -11.21
CA ALA A 320 2.11 -7.03 -9.92
C ALA A 320 3.01 -6.49 -8.79
N PRO A 321 3.22 -5.16 -8.75
CA PRO A 321 4.05 -4.51 -7.74
C PRO A 321 3.42 -4.59 -6.34
N LEU A 322 4.26 -4.52 -5.31
CA LEU A 322 3.84 -4.53 -3.91
C LEU A 322 3.49 -3.11 -3.43
N LEU A 323 2.21 -2.85 -3.20
CA LEU A 323 1.70 -1.55 -2.76
C LEU A 323 2.11 -1.22 -1.32
N PHE A 324 1.82 -2.12 -0.37
CA PHE A 324 2.26 -2.00 1.02
C PHE A 324 2.18 -3.35 1.73
N ILE A 325 2.85 -3.44 2.88
CA ILE A 325 2.69 -4.55 3.82
C ILE A 325 1.97 -4.03 5.05
N SER A 326 0.85 -4.67 5.38
CA SER A 326 0.08 -4.44 6.60
C SER A 326 0.49 -5.41 7.71
N GLY A 327 0.33 -4.98 8.96
CA GLY A 327 0.74 -5.70 10.15
C GLY A 327 0.63 -4.81 11.37
N ASP A 328 0.93 -5.33 12.56
CA ASP A 328 0.97 -4.53 13.77
C ASP A 328 2.23 -3.63 13.83
N ASN A 329 2.30 -2.73 14.81
CA ASN A 329 3.43 -1.80 14.93
C ASN A 329 4.80 -2.49 15.16
N PRO A 330 4.90 -3.51 16.02
CA PRO A 330 6.08 -4.36 16.12
C PRO A 330 6.49 -4.98 14.78
N ARG A 331 5.56 -5.60 14.05
CA ARG A 331 5.82 -6.22 12.75
C ARG A 331 6.31 -5.20 11.74
N HIS A 332 5.63 -4.06 11.62
CA HIS A 332 6.06 -3.00 10.72
C HIS A 332 7.44 -2.46 11.08
N SER A 333 7.79 -2.36 12.36
CA SER A 333 9.15 -1.96 12.76
C SER A 333 10.17 -3.00 12.30
N GLN A 334 9.85 -4.28 12.47
CA GLN A 334 10.70 -5.37 11.99
C GLN A 334 10.88 -5.31 10.47
N LEU A 335 9.81 -5.13 9.69
CA LEU A 335 9.85 -5.09 8.22
C LEU A 335 10.43 -3.78 7.66
N ALA A 336 10.50 -2.72 8.45
CA ALA A 336 11.05 -1.43 8.05
C ALA A 336 12.47 -1.17 8.50
N MET A 337 13.23 -2.23 8.84
CA MET A 337 14.61 -2.10 9.33
C MET A 337 14.72 -1.15 10.55
N HIS A 338 13.71 -1.15 11.43
CA HIS A 338 13.60 -0.26 12.59
C HIS A 338 13.65 -1.05 13.92
N LYS A 339 14.40 -0.56 14.90
CA LYS A 339 14.60 -1.23 16.22
C LYS A 339 13.34 -1.29 17.11
N GLY A 340 12.23 -0.67 16.71
CA GLY A 340 10.97 -0.69 17.44
C GLY A 340 10.78 0.50 18.38
N THR A 341 9.66 0.52 19.12
CA THR A 341 9.20 1.70 19.87
C THR A 341 9.99 1.99 21.15
N SER A 342 10.85 1.07 21.60
CA SER A 342 11.74 1.25 22.75
C SER A 342 13.14 1.74 22.35
N SER A 343 13.34 2.09 21.08
CA SER A 343 14.63 2.51 20.54
C SER A 343 14.97 3.96 20.93
N SER A 344 16.14 4.47 20.54
CA SER A 344 16.52 5.88 20.75
C SER A 344 15.73 6.83 19.87
N CYS A 345 15.30 6.38 18.70
CA CYS A 345 14.42 7.10 17.78
C CYS A 345 13.19 6.25 17.50
N TYR A 346 12.18 6.33 18.38
CA TYR A 346 11.05 5.39 18.42
C TYR A 346 10.09 5.44 17.22
N CYS A 347 10.13 6.50 16.41
CA CYS A 347 9.28 6.62 15.24
C CYS A 347 9.88 5.91 14.03
N ARG A 348 9.06 5.09 13.36
CA ARG A 348 9.42 4.41 12.10
C ARG A 348 9.36 5.34 10.88
N LYS A 349 8.71 6.50 10.98
CA LYS A 349 8.53 7.44 9.86
C LYS A 349 9.53 8.61 9.91
N CYS A 350 10.01 8.99 11.08
CA CYS A 350 10.95 10.11 11.25
C CYS A 350 12.00 9.81 12.32
N LEU A 351 13.04 10.65 12.38
CA LEU A 351 14.16 10.57 13.32
C LEU A 351 13.85 11.28 14.65
N MET A 352 12.61 11.14 15.13
CA MET A 352 12.20 11.71 16.41
C MET A 352 12.81 10.91 17.57
N PRO A 353 13.56 11.56 18.49
CA PRO A 353 14.15 10.88 19.62
C PRO A 353 13.07 10.49 20.63
N THR A 354 13.34 9.42 21.37
CA THR A 354 12.48 8.97 22.46
C THR A 354 12.39 10.05 23.54
N PRO A 355 11.18 10.44 23.99
CA PRO A 355 11.04 11.42 25.05
C PRO A 355 11.80 10.95 26.29
N ALA A 356 12.47 11.89 26.98
CA ALA A 356 13.13 11.58 28.25
C ALA A 356 12.11 10.94 29.20
N ASN A 357 12.45 9.77 29.74
CA ASN A 357 11.56 8.91 30.51
C ASN A 357 10.76 9.69 31.58
N PRO A 358 9.41 9.72 31.53
CA PRO A 358 8.60 10.40 32.54
C PRO A 358 8.72 9.75 33.93
N ASN A 359 9.26 8.53 34.04
CA ASN A 359 9.48 7.83 35.30
C ASN A 359 10.81 8.17 35.99
N ARG A 360 11.62 9.12 35.50
CA ARG A 360 12.54 9.83 36.41
C ARG A 360 11.65 10.52 37.43
N ARG A 361 11.49 9.92 38.63
CA ARG A 361 10.68 10.40 39.76
C ARG A 361 10.70 11.93 39.85
N ARG A 362 9.80 12.61 39.16
CA ARG A 362 9.46 14.00 39.45
C ARG A 362 8.45 13.89 40.59
N LYS A 363 8.66 14.69 41.64
CA LYS A 363 7.80 14.72 42.84
C LYS A 363 6.35 15.17 42.53
N ASP A 364 6.06 15.50 41.28
CA ASP A 364 4.80 16.06 40.84
C ASP A 364 4.04 14.96 40.06
N ASN A 365 2.91 14.51 40.59
CA ASN A 365 2.00 13.51 39.98
C ASN A 365 1.37 13.94 38.63
N LYS A 366 1.95 14.90 37.92
CA LYS A 366 1.51 15.33 36.59
C LYS A 366 2.31 14.55 35.55
N VAL A 367 1.68 13.57 34.91
CA VAL A 367 2.19 13.00 33.66
C VAL A 367 2.18 14.15 32.64
N PRO A 368 3.33 14.65 32.16
CA PRO A 368 3.30 15.63 31.08
C PRO A 368 2.77 14.88 29.85
N LEU A 369 1.59 15.27 29.36
CA LEU A 369 1.32 15.08 27.95
C LEU A 369 2.32 15.96 27.21
N HIS A 370 3.48 15.42 26.85
CA HIS A 370 4.23 16.00 25.75
C HIS A 370 3.46 15.63 24.48
N PRO A 371 2.82 16.59 23.79
CA PRO A 371 2.30 16.30 22.46
C PRO A 371 3.47 15.76 21.64
N VAL A 372 3.24 14.61 21.00
CA VAL A 372 4.21 14.05 20.07
C VAL A 372 4.17 14.94 18.83
N VAL A 373 5.06 15.93 18.78
CA VAL A 373 5.20 16.83 17.64
C VAL A 373 6.21 16.20 16.69
N HIS A 374 5.70 15.66 15.58
CA HIS A 374 6.54 15.12 14.51
C HIS A 374 7.17 16.22 13.64
N GLU A 375 6.59 17.42 13.67
CA GLU A 375 7.05 18.58 12.90
C GLU A 375 8.48 18.97 13.27
N GLY A 376 9.32 19.19 12.27
CA GLY A 376 10.74 19.52 12.44
C GLY A 376 11.70 18.33 12.58
N HIS A 377 11.20 17.10 12.71
CA HIS A 377 12.06 15.91 12.70
C HIS A 377 12.25 15.37 11.27
N PRO A 378 13.49 15.12 10.81
CA PRO A 378 13.73 14.59 9.47
C PRO A 378 13.03 13.24 9.24
N PRO A 379 12.46 13.00 8.05
CA PRO A 379 11.89 11.71 7.73
C PRO A 379 12.99 10.64 7.60
N ARG A 380 12.63 9.39 7.85
CA ARG A 380 13.47 8.26 7.38
C ARG A 380 13.28 8.15 5.87
N THR A 381 14.33 7.80 5.14
CA THR A 381 14.30 7.73 3.67
C THR A 381 14.80 6.39 3.17
N LEU A 382 14.24 5.94 2.04
CA LEU A 382 14.72 4.75 1.32
C LEU A 382 16.19 4.89 0.90
N VAL A 383 16.60 6.10 0.51
CA VAL A 383 17.99 6.40 0.12
C VAL A 383 18.95 6.08 1.27
N TYR A 384 18.66 6.57 2.47
CA TYR A 384 19.50 6.28 3.64
C TYR A 384 19.43 4.81 4.03
N LEU A 385 18.26 4.16 3.94
CA LEU A 385 18.15 2.72 4.20
C LEU A 385 19.05 1.88 3.28
N ARG A 386 19.11 2.22 1.99
CA ARG A 386 19.97 1.54 1.01
C ARG A 386 21.46 1.78 1.31
N GLN A 387 21.83 3.01 1.65
CA GLN A 387 23.20 3.34 2.07
C GLN A 387 23.60 2.57 3.34
N PHE A 388 22.75 2.59 4.37
CA PHE A 388 22.95 1.83 5.59
C PHE A 388 23.02 0.31 5.33
N ASN A 389 22.23 -0.19 4.37
CA ASN A 389 22.27 -1.60 4.00
C ASN A 389 23.60 -2.00 3.33
N ALA A 390 24.11 -1.15 2.44
CA ALA A 390 25.36 -1.36 1.72
C ALA A 390 26.61 -1.10 2.58
N ALA A 391 26.50 -0.33 3.65
CA ALA A 391 27.61 0.01 4.54
C ALA A 391 28.22 -1.24 5.22
N GLU A 392 29.56 -1.26 5.26
CA GLU A 392 30.36 -2.26 5.98
C GLU A 392 30.14 -2.18 7.49
N ASP A 393 30.31 -3.31 8.18
CA ASP A 393 30.18 -3.33 9.63
C ASP A 393 31.32 -2.55 10.30
N GLY A 394 30.97 -1.65 11.22
CA GLY A 394 31.92 -0.77 11.90
C GLY A 394 32.14 0.60 11.26
N SER A 395 31.62 0.85 10.06
CA SER A 395 31.69 2.17 9.41
C SER A 395 30.92 3.25 10.17
N GLU A 396 31.21 4.52 9.88
CA GLU A 396 30.50 5.65 10.47
C GLU A 396 29.00 5.60 10.14
N GLU A 397 28.62 5.23 8.91
CA GLU A 397 27.23 5.07 8.49
C GLU A 397 26.53 3.98 9.31
N ARG A 398 27.21 2.86 9.57
CA ARG A 398 26.65 1.76 10.35
C ARG A 398 26.44 2.17 11.81
N LEU A 399 27.40 2.85 12.40
CA LEU A 399 27.35 3.38 13.78
C LEU A 399 26.28 4.47 13.92
N LEU A 400 26.17 5.37 12.95
CA LEU A 400 25.15 6.42 12.92
C LEU A 400 23.76 5.81 12.77
N GLY A 401 23.58 4.87 11.83
CA GLY A 401 22.30 4.19 11.63
C GLY A 401 21.85 3.45 12.90
N ASP A 402 22.79 2.83 13.62
CA ASP A 402 22.51 2.18 14.90
C ASP A 402 22.00 3.16 15.96
N LYS A 403 22.64 4.33 16.08
CA LYS A 403 22.22 5.46 16.95
C LYS A 403 20.85 6.02 16.54
N LEU A 404 20.55 6.05 15.25
CA LEU A 404 19.27 6.47 14.67
C LEU A 404 18.24 5.34 14.64
N SER A 405 18.50 4.22 15.33
CA SER A 405 17.55 3.10 15.48
C SER A 405 17.21 2.32 14.21
N PHE A 406 18.10 2.33 13.22
CA PHE A 406 18.06 1.40 12.10
C PHE A 406 18.65 0.03 12.50
N THR A 407 18.23 -1.04 11.82
CA THR A 407 18.72 -2.40 12.08
C THR A 407 18.73 -3.25 10.81
N LYS A 408 19.76 -4.10 10.66
CA LYS A 408 19.77 -5.20 9.68
C LYS A 408 19.24 -6.45 10.37
N ASN A 409 18.07 -6.94 9.98
CA ASN A 409 17.38 -8.05 10.68
C ASN A 409 16.79 -9.10 9.73
N GLY A 410 16.91 -8.91 8.43
CA GLY A 410 16.40 -9.75 7.35
C GLY A 410 15.35 -9.09 6.51
N SER A 411 14.77 -8.00 7.00
CA SER A 411 13.87 -7.18 6.20
C SER A 411 14.57 -6.41 5.09
N GLU A 412 15.91 -6.32 5.09
CA GLU A 412 16.67 -5.75 3.97
C GLU A 412 16.39 -6.42 2.62
N GLU A 413 15.91 -7.67 2.60
CA GLU A 413 15.44 -8.34 1.39
C GLU A 413 14.37 -7.52 0.65
N LEU A 414 13.51 -6.79 1.38
CA LEU A 414 12.47 -5.95 0.79
C LEU A 414 13.03 -4.77 -0.01
N LEU A 415 14.30 -4.39 0.18
CA LEU A 415 14.94 -3.32 -0.60
C LEU A 415 15.20 -3.73 -2.06
N ARG A 416 15.08 -5.02 -2.39
CA ARG A 416 15.18 -5.56 -3.75
C ARG A 416 13.96 -5.23 -4.62
N LEU A 417 12.83 -4.90 -4.00
CA LEU A 417 11.61 -4.53 -4.70
C LEU A 417 11.69 -3.07 -5.16
N GLU A 418 11.45 -2.82 -6.45
CA GLU A 418 11.41 -1.47 -7.02
C GLU A 418 10.22 -0.67 -6.50
N SER A 419 9.11 -1.35 -6.19
CA SER A 419 7.86 -0.70 -5.82
C SER A 419 7.69 -0.44 -4.32
N PHE A 420 8.56 -0.95 -3.45
CA PHE A 420 8.37 -0.94 -2.00
C PHE A 420 9.41 -0.09 -1.26
N ASP A 421 8.93 0.90 -0.51
CA ASP A 421 9.69 1.73 0.42
C ASP A 421 9.29 1.35 1.86
N PRO A 422 10.14 0.66 2.63
CA PRO A 422 9.80 0.25 4.00
C PRO A 422 9.51 1.43 4.95
N THR A 423 10.03 2.63 4.64
CA THR A 423 9.79 3.85 5.42
C THR A 423 8.39 4.41 5.19
N LEU A 424 7.79 4.21 4.02
CA LEU A 424 6.47 4.75 3.67
C LEU A 424 5.38 3.65 3.68
N ASP A 425 5.67 2.50 3.10
CA ASP A 425 4.73 1.42 2.75
C ASP A 425 4.48 0.40 3.87
N THR A 426 4.65 0.87 5.09
CA THR A 426 4.27 0.19 6.34
C THR A 426 3.24 1.07 7.07
N PRO A 427 1.98 1.12 6.60
CA PRO A 427 0.97 2.05 7.10
C PRO A 427 0.71 1.87 8.60
N ALA A 428 0.28 2.93 9.28
CA ALA A 428 -0.06 2.81 10.69
C ALA A 428 -1.30 1.91 10.85
N GLU A 429 -1.20 0.91 11.72
CA GLU A 429 -2.32 0.01 11.96
C GLU A 429 -3.31 0.69 12.91
N MET A 430 -4.49 1.05 12.39
CA MET A 430 -5.43 1.89 13.12
C MET A 430 -6.09 1.18 14.29
N LEU A 431 -6.41 -0.12 14.16
CA LEU A 431 -7.19 -0.88 15.14
C LEU A 431 -6.43 -1.08 16.47
N HIS A 432 -5.15 -1.44 16.42
CA HIS A 432 -4.27 -1.60 17.57
C HIS A 432 -3.82 -0.26 18.16
N CYS A 433 -3.68 0.79 17.33
CA CYS A 433 -3.29 2.11 17.82
C CYS A 433 -4.44 2.84 18.52
N ILE A 434 -5.62 2.88 17.89
CA ILE A 434 -6.74 3.71 18.33
C ILE A 434 -7.69 2.90 19.23
N PRO A 435 -8.62 2.07 18.73
CA PRO A 435 -9.63 1.48 19.58
C PRO A 435 -9.02 0.50 20.60
N LEU A 436 -8.16 -0.44 20.20
CA LEU A 436 -7.60 -1.42 21.16
C LEU A 436 -6.54 -0.80 22.08
N GLY A 437 -5.70 0.09 21.55
CA GLY A 437 -4.67 0.78 22.31
C GLY A 437 -5.27 1.65 23.41
N VAL A 438 -6.19 2.55 23.04
CA VAL A 438 -6.85 3.44 24.00
C VAL A 438 -7.72 2.63 24.98
N MET A 439 -8.46 1.62 24.50
CA MET A 439 -9.25 0.74 25.36
C MET A 439 -8.38 0.06 26.43
N ARG A 440 -7.19 -0.44 26.05
CA ARG A 440 -6.24 -1.05 26.98
C ARG A 440 -5.81 -0.07 28.07
N TYR A 441 -5.51 1.17 27.72
CA TYR A 441 -5.14 2.19 28.70
C TYR A 441 -6.30 2.55 29.61
N LEU A 442 -7.51 2.75 29.08
CA LEU A 442 -8.68 3.08 29.90
C LEU A 442 -9.05 1.95 30.87
N VAL A 443 -9.05 0.69 30.42
CA VAL A 443 -9.29 -0.45 31.32
C VAL A 443 -8.18 -0.56 32.36
N THR A 444 -6.92 -0.34 31.97
CA THR A 444 -5.79 -0.37 32.91
C THR A 444 -5.92 0.75 33.94
N LEU A 445 -6.30 1.96 33.53
CA LEU A 445 -6.58 3.08 34.43
C LEU A 445 -7.72 2.72 35.38
N MET A 446 -8.85 2.25 34.86
CA MET A 446 -10.02 1.86 35.65
C MET A 446 -9.69 0.79 36.70
N VAL A 447 -8.91 -0.22 36.34
CA VAL A 447 -8.60 -1.36 37.22
C VAL A 447 -7.42 -1.10 38.16
N LYS A 448 -6.33 -0.50 37.67
CA LYS A 448 -5.06 -0.40 38.41
C LYS A 448 -4.86 0.93 39.14
N SER A 449 -5.60 1.98 38.80
CA SER A 449 -5.54 3.24 39.53
C SER A 449 -6.46 3.26 40.76
N ASN A 450 -6.37 4.35 41.52
CA ASN A 450 -7.25 4.66 42.66
C ASN A 450 -8.59 5.27 42.22
N LEU A 451 -8.91 5.29 40.92
CA LEU A 451 -10.17 5.83 40.40
C LEU A 451 -11.40 5.07 40.94
N LEU A 452 -11.26 3.76 41.14
CA LEU A 452 -12.28 2.88 41.72
C LEU A 452 -11.74 2.19 42.97
N ASN A 453 -12.56 2.07 44.00
CA ASN A 453 -12.24 1.28 45.19
C ASN A 453 -12.51 -0.23 44.96
N ALA A 454 -12.11 -1.07 45.91
CA ALA A 454 -12.25 -2.52 45.79
C ALA A 454 -13.71 -2.99 45.65
N SER A 455 -14.64 -2.35 46.36
CA SER A 455 -16.08 -2.65 46.30
C SER A 455 -16.64 -2.30 44.91
N GLU A 456 -16.31 -1.14 44.37
CA GLU A 456 -16.74 -0.70 43.04
C GLU A 456 -16.20 -1.62 41.94
N LYS A 457 -14.92 -2.01 42.02
CA LYS A 457 -14.33 -3.02 41.11
C LYS A 457 -15.06 -4.36 41.21
N GLY A 458 -15.42 -4.79 42.42
CA GLY A 458 -16.24 -5.98 42.66
C GLY A 458 -17.63 -5.91 42.03
N ARG A 459 -18.31 -4.76 42.14
CA ARG A 459 -19.63 -4.52 41.52
C ARG A 459 -19.56 -4.62 39.98
N ILE A 460 -18.52 -4.05 39.37
CA ILE A 460 -18.32 -4.16 37.92
C ILE A 460 -18.03 -5.62 37.53
N GLN A 461 -17.18 -6.33 38.28
CA GLN A 461 -16.93 -7.74 38.02
C GLN A 461 -18.20 -8.59 38.12
N ALA A 462 -19.03 -8.36 39.14
CA ALA A 462 -20.31 -9.04 39.31
C ALA A 462 -21.26 -8.75 38.15
N PHE A 463 -21.34 -7.48 37.72
CA PHE A 463 -22.11 -7.10 36.54
C PHE A 463 -21.63 -7.86 35.30
N LEU A 464 -20.32 -7.87 35.02
CA LEU A 464 -19.75 -8.60 33.88
C LEU A 464 -20.01 -10.10 33.95
N THR A 465 -19.98 -10.70 35.15
CA THR A 465 -20.30 -12.13 35.36
C THR A 465 -21.77 -12.42 35.06
N ASN A 466 -22.69 -11.62 35.60
CA ASN A 466 -24.13 -11.74 35.32
C ASN A 466 -24.43 -11.53 33.83
N TYR A 467 -23.69 -10.61 33.21
CA TYR A 467 -23.82 -10.29 31.80
C TYR A 467 -23.47 -11.47 30.88
N ARG A 468 -22.71 -12.48 31.35
CA ARG A 468 -22.31 -13.64 30.54
C ARG A 468 -23.49 -14.44 29.99
N ILE A 469 -24.64 -14.37 30.63
CA ILE A 469 -25.87 -15.10 30.27
C ILE A 469 -26.71 -14.30 29.24
N SER A 470 -26.39 -13.01 29.03
CA SER A 470 -27.09 -12.15 28.07
C SER A 470 -26.98 -12.67 26.64
N LYS A 471 -28.13 -12.74 25.95
CA LYS A 471 -28.20 -13.05 24.51
C LYS A 471 -27.99 -11.82 23.61
N ALA A 472 -27.85 -10.62 24.19
CA ALA A 472 -27.75 -9.38 23.43
C ALA A 472 -26.45 -9.22 22.62
N PHE A 473 -25.40 -9.99 22.94
CA PHE A 473 -24.16 -10.01 22.17
C PHE A 473 -23.74 -11.43 21.81
N SER A 474 -23.10 -11.58 20.64
CA SER A 474 -22.66 -12.88 20.12
C SER A 474 -21.53 -13.54 20.91
N ARG A 475 -20.84 -12.78 21.80
CA ARG A 475 -19.73 -13.28 22.63
C ARG A 475 -19.70 -12.58 23.99
N SER A 476 -19.37 -13.32 25.04
CA SER A 476 -19.27 -12.81 26.42
C SER A 476 -17.84 -12.75 26.95
N PHE A 477 -17.56 -11.75 27.80
CA PHE A 477 -16.29 -11.58 28.50
C PHE A 477 -16.16 -12.58 29.66
N ARG A 478 -15.08 -13.35 29.68
CA ARG A 478 -14.88 -14.49 30.61
C ARG A 478 -13.76 -14.32 31.63
N ASN A 479 -12.89 -13.33 31.43
CA ASN A 479 -11.78 -13.11 32.34
C ASN A 479 -12.22 -12.31 33.59
N GLU A 480 -11.32 -12.19 34.55
CA GLU A 480 -11.49 -11.28 35.69
C GLU A 480 -10.76 -9.97 35.44
N LEU A 481 -11.38 -8.85 35.78
CA LEU A 481 -10.83 -7.51 35.60
C LEU A 481 -9.47 -7.33 36.27
N LYS A 482 -9.22 -7.98 37.41
CA LYS A 482 -7.92 -7.93 38.11
C LYS A 482 -6.76 -8.41 37.24
N HIS A 483 -7.03 -9.24 36.24
CA HIS A 483 -6.06 -9.75 35.28
C HIS A 483 -5.97 -8.89 34.00
N CYS A 484 -6.38 -7.62 34.03
CA CYS A 484 -6.38 -6.76 32.83
C CYS A 484 -5.01 -6.61 32.13
N GLY A 485 -3.91 -6.92 32.83
CA GLY A 485 -2.58 -6.95 32.23
C GLY A 485 -2.35 -8.06 31.21
N SER A 486 -3.13 -9.15 31.26
CA SER A 486 -3.00 -10.31 30.36
C SER A 486 -4.10 -10.38 29.30
N PHE A 487 -4.94 -9.34 29.20
CA PHE A 487 -6.02 -9.30 28.22
C PHE A 487 -5.48 -9.19 26.80
N VAL A 488 -6.14 -9.88 25.87
CA VAL A 488 -5.86 -9.80 24.44
C VAL A 488 -6.87 -8.90 23.74
N GLY A 489 -6.63 -8.54 22.48
CA GLY A 489 -7.53 -7.66 21.72
C GLY A 489 -9.00 -8.10 21.74
N ARG A 490 -9.26 -9.41 21.76
CA ARG A 490 -10.63 -9.95 21.90
C ARG A 490 -11.31 -9.51 23.20
N ASP A 491 -10.60 -9.55 24.32
CA ASP A 491 -11.13 -9.17 25.63
C ASP A 491 -11.49 -7.69 25.65
N PHE A 492 -10.61 -6.84 25.11
CA PHE A 492 -10.86 -5.40 24.99
C PHE A 492 -12.05 -5.09 24.08
N LYS A 493 -12.22 -5.80 22.96
CA LYS A 493 -13.41 -5.66 22.10
C LYS A 493 -14.71 -5.96 22.86
N GLN A 494 -14.72 -7.02 23.67
CA GLN A 494 -15.89 -7.38 24.48
C GLN A 494 -16.17 -6.34 25.57
N LEU A 495 -15.13 -5.88 26.27
CA LEU A 495 -15.25 -4.85 27.28
C LEU A 495 -15.73 -3.52 26.70
N MET A 496 -15.30 -3.16 25.49
CA MET A 496 -15.70 -1.92 24.81
C MET A 496 -17.21 -1.87 24.53
N GLN A 497 -17.83 -3.03 24.26
CA GLN A 497 -19.27 -3.15 24.06
C GLN A 497 -20.08 -3.07 25.36
N VAL A 498 -19.54 -3.61 26.46
CA VAL A 498 -20.32 -3.84 27.70
C VAL A 498 -20.07 -2.78 28.78
N LEU A 499 -18.83 -2.28 28.90
CA LEU A 499 -18.45 -1.33 29.96
C LEU A 499 -19.19 0.01 29.90
N PRO A 500 -19.41 0.66 28.74
CA PRO A 500 -20.14 1.93 28.72
C PRO A 500 -21.51 1.83 29.40
N MET A 501 -22.27 0.78 29.08
CA MET A 501 -23.58 0.51 29.66
C MET A 501 -23.48 0.08 31.12
N GLY A 502 -22.58 -0.85 31.43
CA GLY A 502 -22.41 -1.36 32.80
C GLY A 502 -22.04 -0.28 33.81
N LEU A 503 -21.17 0.65 33.42
CA LEU A 503 -20.80 1.77 34.27
C LEU A 503 -21.97 2.72 34.53
N ARG A 504 -22.81 3.00 33.51
CA ARG A 504 -24.02 3.82 33.67
C ARG A 504 -25.04 3.18 34.61
N ILE A 505 -25.29 1.87 34.47
CA ILE A 505 -26.22 1.13 35.33
C ILE A 505 -25.73 1.11 36.79
N LEU A 506 -24.43 0.89 37.01
CA LEU A 506 -23.89 0.72 38.36
C LEU A 506 -23.72 2.05 39.11
N PHE A 507 -23.38 3.13 38.42
CA PHE A 507 -22.94 4.38 39.04
C PHE A 507 -23.81 5.60 38.69
N GLY A 508 -24.81 5.45 37.83
CA GLY A 508 -25.74 6.51 37.44
C GLY A 508 -25.17 7.53 36.46
N HIS A 509 -26.02 8.44 35.98
CA HIS A 509 -25.65 9.48 35.01
C HIS A 509 -24.95 10.70 35.64
N ASN A 510 -25.09 10.92 36.95
CA ASN A 510 -24.60 12.13 37.62
C ASN A 510 -23.26 11.93 38.35
N ASN A 511 -22.52 10.87 38.04
CA ASN A 511 -21.25 10.59 38.68
C ASN A 511 -20.11 11.37 38.00
N ASN A 512 -19.94 12.64 38.39
CA ASN A 512 -18.93 13.55 37.84
C ASN A 512 -17.49 12.98 37.89
N ARG A 513 -17.20 12.07 38.84
CA ARG A 513 -15.88 11.42 38.95
C ARG A 513 -15.64 10.40 37.83
N LEU A 514 -16.66 9.65 37.42
CA LEU A 514 -16.56 8.59 36.42
C LEU A 514 -16.99 9.04 35.02
N GLU A 515 -17.66 10.20 34.90
CA GLU A 515 -18.17 10.72 33.63
C GLU A 515 -17.09 10.76 32.54
N PRO A 516 -15.88 11.31 32.75
CA PRO A 516 -14.86 11.35 31.70
C PRO A 516 -14.45 9.96 31.19
N LEU A 517 -14.40 8.97 32.08
CA LEU A 517 -14.08 7.58 31.73
C LEU A 517 -15.22 6.96 30.90
N VAL A 518 -16.47 7.16 31.32
CA VAL A 518 -17.65 6.66 30.62
C VAL A 518 -17.79 7.30 29.24
N SER A 519 -17.66 8.62 29.13
CA SER A 519 -17.68 9.33 27.84
C SER A 519 -16.58 8.81 26.91
N SER A 520 -15.38 8.55 27.44
CA SER A 520 -14.27 7.99 26.67
C SER A 520 -14.58 6.58 26.14
N PHE A 521 -15.16 5.70 26.96
CA PHE A 521 -15.62 4.38 26.50
C PHE A 521 -16.73 4.47 25.47
N VAL A 522 -17.69 5.41 25.61
CA VAL A 522 -18.75 5.64 24.61
C VAL A 522 -18.16 6.13 23.28
N CYS A 523 -17.24 7.09 23.30
CA CYS A 523 -16.56 7.57 22.10
C CYS A 523 -15.80 6.45 21.39
N LEU A 524 -15.06 5.62 22.13
CA LEU A 524 -14.39 4.45 21.56
C LEU A 524 -15.37 3.42 20.99
N GLY A 525 -16.49 3.19 21.67
CA GLY A 525 -17.56 2.33 21.18
C GLY A 525 -18.11 2.81 19.84
N ARG A 526 -18.32 4.12 19.67
CA ARG A 526 -18.77 4.74 18.40
C ARG A 526 -17.71 4.70 17.29
N LEU A 527 -16.43 4.78 17.64
CA LEU A 527 -15.34 4.69 16.65
C LEU A 527 -15.13 3.25 16.15
N ALA A 528 -15.60 2.25 16.90
CA ALA A 528 -15.40 0.84 16.59
C ALA A 528 -16.68 0.11 16.17
N SER A 529 -17.83 0.81 16.16
CA SER A 529 -19.09 0.39 15.56
C SER A 529 -19.11 0.73 14.09
#